data_AF-A0A9E2VEV0-F1
#
_entry.id   AF-A0A9E2VEV0-F1
#
_cell.length_a   1.000
_cell.length_b   1.000
_cell.length_c   1.000
_cell.angle_alpha   90.00
_cell.angle_beta   90.00
_cell.angle_gamma   90.00
#
_symmetry.space_group_name_H-M   'P 1'
#
loop_
_entity.id
_entity.type
_entity.pdbx_description
1 polymer ?
#
loop_
_entity_poly.entity_id
_entity_poly.type
_entity_poly.pdbx_seq_one_letter_code
_entity_poly.pdbx_strand_id
1 'polypeptide(L)'
;MGRAKEIIVKVIPAKIANEFVKKHHYSGKFATSSLLHFGCFLDDKLHGVMSFGNPIDRKKLLNLVHTKENKPVLWTEYLELNRMAFDDYLPKNSESRCFSIAIKMIKKQAKHIKWIISFSDGTQCGDGSIYRASGFYLTAIRESKNDLWKTPKHLGWNEEVAHRIAIQGGVGGRIAEFVLQKYGTRNINIPKLIKDNGGEALTGFQLRYIYLIDKTCKITVPILPFSKIDEMGAGMYKGKKISLQERKNAAIAHLGEHSASCREGAFDATVPLKLQRTNNDAEA
;
A
#
# COMPACT_ATOMS: atom_id res chain seq x y z
N MET A 1 -13.15 -20.54 -12.31
CA MET A 1 -13.50 -19.47 -11.34
C MET A 1 -12.47 -19.56 -10.22
N GLY A 2 -11.78 -18.47 -9.85
CA GLY A 2 -10.60 -18.56 -8.95
C GLY A 2 -10.94 -18.81 -7.47
N ARG A 3 -9.94 -19.29 -6.70
CA ARG A 3 -10.04 -19.64 -5.27
C ARG A 3 -10.36 -18.47 -4.33
N ALA A 4 -10.44 -17.23 -4.83
CA ALA A 4 -10.73 -16.04 -4.01
C ALA A 4 -12.08 -16.12 -3.26
N LYS A 5 -13.02 -16.95 -3.74
CA LYS A 5 -14.31 -17.18 -3.07
C LYS A 5 -14.21 -18.03 -1.81
N GLU A 6 -13.16 -18.85 -1.69
CA GLU A 6 -12.89 -19.71 -0.53
C GLU A 6 -12.35 -18.93 0.66
N ILE A 7 -11.87 -17.69 0.44
CA ILE A 7 -11.26 -16.88 1.50
C ILE A 7 -12.27 -16.54 2.58
N ILE A 8 -11.91 -16.87 3.81
CA ILE A 8 -12.69 -16.56 5.01
C ILE A 8 -12.10 -15.31 5.65
N VAL A 9 -12.92 -14.28 5.85
CA VAL A 9 -12.52 -13.05 6.54
C VAL A 9 -13.03 -13.08 7.98
N LYS A 10 -12.15 -12.88 8.95
CA LYS A 10 -12.47 -12.88 10.38
C LYS A 10 -11.88 -11.65 11.07
N VAL A 11 -12.53 -11.16 12.12
CA VAL A 11 -11.90 -10.17 13.01
C VAL A 11 -10.81 -10.88 13.81
N ILE A 12 -9.64 -10.28 13.92
CA ILE A 12 -8.49 -10.86 14.62
C ILE A 12 -7.91 -9.91 15.67
N PRO A 13 -7.24 -10.42 16.72
CA PRO A 13 -6.52 -9.59 17.68
C PRO A 13 -5.43 -8.73 17.03
N ALA A 14 -5.24 -7.52 17.58
CA ALA A 14 -4.25 -6.56 17.08
C ALA A 14 -2.83 -7.14 17.06
N LYS A 15 -2.45 -7.98 18.05
CA LYS A 15 -1.11 -8.60 18.09
C LYS A 15 -0.83 -9.42 16.82
N ILE A 16 -1.76 -10.30 16.44
CA ILE A 16 -1.64 -11.17 15.25
C ILE A 16 -1.59 -10.30 13.98
N ALA A 17 -2.48 -9.32 13.88
CA ALA A 17 -2.52 -8.40 12.75
C ALA A 17 -1.21 -7.62 12.59
N ASN A 18 -0.68 -7.09 13.69
CA ASN A 18 0.53 -6.28 13.70
C ASN A 18 1.77 -7.09 13.35
N GLU A 19 1.87 -8.34 13.82
CA GLU A 19 2.96 -9.26 13.44
C GLU A 19 2.94 -9.55 11.94
N PHE A 20 1.77 -9.88 11.38
CA PHE A 20 1.62 -10.11 9.94
C PHE A 20 1.95 -8.85 9.12
N VAL A 21 1.39 -7.69 9.49
CA VAL A 21 1.62 -6.42 8.77
C VAL A 21 3.08 -6.02 8.81
N LYS A 22 3.79 -6.17 9.93
CA LYS A 22 5.23 -5.88 10.00
C LYS A 22 6.03 -6.72 9.01
N LYS A 23 5.64 -7.99 8.81
CA LYS A 23 6.35 -8.93 7.94
C LYS A 23 6.03 -8.72 6.45
N HIS A 24 4.77 -8.45 6.12
CA HIS A 24 4.28 -8.50 4.74
C HIS A 24 4.00 -7.13 4.12
N HIS A 25 3.82 -6.07 4.92
CA HIS A 25 3.60 -4.73 4.38
C HIS A 25 4.92 -4.09 3.96
N TYR A 26 4.95 -3.44 2.80
CA TYR A 26 6.15 -2.79 2.24
C TYR A 26 6.82 -1.78 3.19
N SER A 27 6.07 -1.20 4.14
CA SER A 27 6.61 -0.24 5.12
C SER A 27 7.33 -0.87 6.30
N GLY A 28 7.20 -2.19 6.51
CA GLY A 28 7.69 -2.89 7.71
C GLY A 28 7.05 -2.43 9.03
N LYS A 29 6.00 -1.60 8.98
CA LYS A 29 5.39 -0.94 10.14
C LYS A 29 3.87 -1.08 10.13
N PHE A 30 3.32 -1.55 11.24
CA PHE A 30 1.89 -1.43 11.52
C PHE A 30 1.51 0.03 11.86
N ALA A 31 0.22 0.34 11.80
CA ALA A 31 -0.30 1.65 12.19
C ALA A 31 -0.76 1.60 13.66
N THR A 32 -0.20 2.47 14.49
CA THR A 32 -0.53 2.55 15.92
C THR A 32 -1.94 3.08 16.17
N SER A 33 -2.53 3.79 15.20
CA SER A 33 -3.90 4.29 15.26
C SER A 33 -4.95 3.27 14.81
N SER A 34 -4.54 2.06 14.40
CA SER A 34 -5.47 1.00 14.02
C SER A 34 -6.21 0.43 15.22
N LEU A 35 -7.52 0.23 15.04
CA LEU A 35 -8.46 -0.20 16.08
C LEU A 35 -9.18 -1.51 15.72
N LEU A 36 -9.35 -1.78 14.42
CA LEU A 36 -10.10 -2.91 13.90
C LEU A 36 -9.26 -3.65 12.87
N HIS A 37 -9.11 -4.96 13.05
CA HIS A 37 -8.26 -5.78 12.20
C HIS A 37 -9.04 -6.98 11.66
N PHE A 38 -8.93 -7.19 10.35
CA PHE A 38 -9.47 -8.35 9.67
C PHE A 38 -8.35 -9.22 9.13
N GLY A 39 -8.36 -10.49 9.47
CA GLY A 39 -7.52 -11.52 8.88
C GLY A 39 -8.25 -12.23 7.73
N CYS A 40 -7.52 -12.52 6.67
CA CYS A 40 -7.98 -13.19 5.46
C CYS A 40 -7.33 -14.58 5.42
N PHE A 41 -8.17 -15.61 5.52
CA PHE A 41 -7.74 -16.99 5.68
C PHE A 41 -8.06 -17.81 4.44
N LEU A 42 -7.07 -18.57 3.97
CA LEU A 42 -7.21 -19.58 2.92
C LEU A 42 -6.44 -20.81 3.40
N ASP A 43 -6.98 -22.01 3.20
CA ASP A 43 -6.38 -23.28 3.67
C ASP A 43 -6.01 -23.23 5.16
N ASP A 44 -6.92 -22.67 5.97
CA ASP A 44 -6.83 -22.46 7.42
C ASP A 44 -5.61 -21.65 7.90
N LYS A 45 -4.95 -20.92 7.00
CA LYS A 45 -3.79 -20.07 7.31
C LYS A 45 -4.08 -18.61 7.02
N LEU A 46 -3.44 -17.73 7.79
CA LEU A 46 -3.55 -16.28 7.61
C LEU A 46 -2.63 -15.82 6.48
N HIS A 47 -3.22 -15.26 5.43
CA HIS A 47 -2.49 -14.80 4.23
C HIS A 47 -2.72 -13.32 3.89
N GLY A 48 -3.64 -12.65 4.60
CA GLY A 48 -3.86 -11.23 4.42
C GLY A 48 -4.41 -10.55 5.65
N VAL A 49 -4.08 -9.27 5.82
CA VAL A 49 -4.56 -8.43 6.91
C VAL A 49 -4.99 -7.07 6.38
N MET A 50 -6.17 -6.62 6.80
CA MET A 50 -6.65 -5.24 6.65
C MET A 50 -6.81 -4.63 8.04
N SER A 51 -6.17 -3.49 8.28
CA SER A 51 -6.25 -2.75 9.54
C SER A 51 -6.91 -1.40 9.31
N PHE A 52 -7.96 -1.13 10.07
CA PHE A 52 -8.75 0.09 10.05
C PHE A 52 -8.60 0.83 11.37
N GLY A 53 -8.68 2.15 11.34
CA GLY A 53 -8.56 2.96 12.53
C GLY A 53 -8.68 4.44 12.29
N ASN A 54 -8.19 5.22 13.25
CA ASN A 54 -8.26 6.67 13.15
C ASN A 54 -7.25 7.19 12.12
N PRO A 55 -7.63 8.15 11.28
CA PRO A 55 -6.66 8.85 10.45
C PRO A 55 -5.76 9.74 11.29
N ILE A 56 -4.56 10.02 10.76
CA ILE A 56 -3.56 10.84 11.45
C ILE A 56 -4.05 12.27 11.65
N ASP A 57 -4.56 12.92 10.59
CA ASP A 57 -5.03 14.31 10.62
C ASP A 57 -6.55 14.39 10.44
N ARG A 58 -7.29 14.05 11.52
CA ARG A 58 -8.77 14.02 11.53
C ARG A 58 -9.41 15.36 11.18
N LYS A 59 -8.79 16.48 11.55
CA LYS A 59 -9.36 17.83 11.35
C LYS A 59 -9.49 18.16 9.86
N LYS A 60 -8.49 17.79 9.05
CA LYS A 60 -8.51 18.03 7.60
C LYS A 60 -9.52 17.17 6.83
N LEU A 61 -10.03 16.10 7.44
CA LEU A 61 -10.90 15.12 6.78
C LEU A 61 -12.39 15.32 7.07
N LEU A 62 -12.74 16.06 8.13
CA LEU A 62 -14.11 16.30 8.59
C LEU A 62 -15.05 16.74 7.48
N ASN A 63 -14.62 17.69 6.67
CA ASN A 63 -15.47 18.34 5.68
C ASN A 63 -15.43 17.63 4.33
N LEU A 64 -14.80 16.46 4.19
CA LEU A 64 -14.73 15.74 2.92
C LEU A 64 -16.02 14.99 2.57
N VAL A 65 -16.80 14.64 3.60
CA VAL A 65 -18.07 13.93 3.45
C VAL A 65 -19.11 14.56 4.35
N HIS A 66 -20.25 14.91 3.79
CA HIS A 66 -21.41 15.42 4.51
C HIS A 66 -22.54 14.38 4.53
N THR A 67 -23.39 14.45 5.56
CA THR A 67 -24.63 13.67 5.65
C THR A 67 -25.66 14.14 4.61
N LYS A 68 -26.78 13.43 4.50
CA LYS A 68 -27.89 13.80 3.60
C LYS A 68 -28.46 15.21 3.91
N GLU A 69 -28.36 15.66 5.16
CA GLU A 69 -28.73 17.01 5.62
C GLU A 69 -27.65 18.08 5.38
N ASN A 70 -26.61 17.75 4.58
CA ASN A 70 -25.49 18.64 4.27
C ASN A 70 -24.70 19.10 5.51
N LYS A 71 -24.61 18.26 6.54
CA LYS A 71 -23.79 18.50 7.73
C LYS A 71 -22.50 17.68 7.68
N PRO A 72 -21.36 18.19 8.17
CA PRO A 72 -20.16 17.38 8.32
C PRO A 72 -20.43 16.11 9.14
N VAL A 73 -19.89 14.99 8.69
CA VAL A 73 -19.86 13.74 9.48
C VAL A 73 -19.03 13.91 10.75
N LEU A 74 -19.36 13.16 11.80
CA LEU A 74 -18.63 13.21 13.07
C LEU A 74 -17.31 12.43 12.97
N TRP A 75 -16.35 12.75 13.85
CA TRP A 75 -15.07 12.03 13.94
C TRP A 75 -15.19 10.53 14.19
N THR A 76 -16.28 10.11 14.83
CA THR A 76 -16.57 8.71 15.14
C THR A 76 -17.23 7.98 13.98
N GLU A 77 -17.65 8.68 12.93
CA GLU A 77 -18.45 8.12 11.83
C GLU A 77 -17.61 7.69 10.62
N TYR A 78 -16.27 7.67 10.74
CA TYR A 78 -15.41 7.22 9.64
C TYR A 78 -14.12 6.58 10.13
N LEU A 79 -13.56 5.75 9.26
CA LEU A 79 -12.29 5.05 9.49
C LEU A 79 -11.33 5.30 8.34
N GLU A 80 -10.04 5.22 8.62
CA GLU A 80 -9.01 5.05 7.60
C GLU A 80 -8.68 3.55 7.47
N LEU A 81 -8.63 3.02 6.24
CA LEU A 81 -7.91 1.77 5.98
C LEU A 81 -6.41 2.08 6.04
N ASN A 82 -5.83 1.89 7.23
CA ASN A 82 -4.46 2.31 7.53
C ASN A 82 -3.41 1.41 6.89
N ARG A 83 -3.64 0.09 6.92
CA ARG A 83 -2.70 -0.92 6.44
C ARG A 83 -3.44 -2.06 5.76
N MET A 84 -2.89 -2.51 4.65
CA MET A 84 -3.37 -3.66 3.91
C MET A 84 -2.17 -4.44 3.42
N ALA A 85 -2.01 -5.67 3.87
CA ALA A 85 -0.90 -6.55 3.49
C ALA A 85 -1.45 -7.92 3.15
N PHE A 86 -1.10 -8.43 1.98
CA PHE A 86 -1.50 -9.74 1.45
C PHE A 86 -0.22 -10.38 0.93
N ASP A 87 -0.04 -11.67 1.19
CA ASP A 87 1.06 -12.42 0.58
C ASP A 87 0.66 -13.02 -0.77
N ASP A 88 1.65 -13.47 -1.52
CA ASP A 88 1.49 -13.96 -2.89
C ASP A 88 0.79 -15.32 -2.97
N TYR A 89 0.48 -15.96 -1.83
CA TYR A 89 -0.32 -17.19 -1.81
C TYR A 89 -1.77 -16.94 -2.20
N LEU A 90 -2.28 -15.74 -1.89
CA LEU A 90 -3.65 -15.41 -2.17
C LEU A 90 -3.87 -15.20 -3.68
N PRO A 91 -4.95 -15.77 -4.25
CA PRO A 91 -5.23 -15.64 -5.66
C PRO A 91 -5.55 -14.19 -6.05
N LYS A 92 -5.48 -13.89 -7.35
CA LYS A 92 -5.91 -12.59 -7.88
C LYS A 92 -7.31 -12.19 -7.40
N ASN A 93 -7.49 -10.89 -7.15
CA ASN A 93 -8.71 -10.26 -6.62
C ASN A 93 -9.02 -10.57 -5.15
N SER A 94 -8.09 -11.15 -4.41
CA SER A 94 -8.26 -11.42 -2.99
C SER A 94 -8.46 -10.15 -2.19
N GLU A 95 -7.74 -9.09 -2.49
CA GLU A 95 -7.78 -7.81 -1.80
C GLU A 95 -9.17 -7.17 -1.89
N SER A 96 -9.72 -7.04 -3.11
CA SER A 96 -11.04 -6.43 -3.34
C SER A 96 -12.17 -7.31 -2.79
N ARG A 97 -12.03 -8.65 -2.88
CA ARG A 97 -12.98 -9.61 -2.29
C ARG A 97 -13.00 -9.50 -0.78
N CYS A 98 -11.83 -9.53 -0.14
CA CYS A 98 -11.70 -9.44 1.31
C CYS A 98 -12.21 -8.09 1.82
N PHE A 99 -11.85 -7.00 1.15
CA PHE A 99 -12.36 -5.67 1.47
C PHE A 99 -13.89 -5.63 1.42
N SER A 100 -14.49 -6.17 0.37
CA SER A 100 -15.96 -6.23 0.25
C SER A 100 -16.62 -7.00 1.40
N ILE A 101 -16.01 -8.07 1.88
CA ILE A 101 -16.51 -8.82 3.05
C ILE A 101 -16.33 -8.01 4.33
N ALA A 102 -15.16 -7.40 4.55
CA ALA A 102 -14.89 -6.56 5.71
C ALA A 102 -15.88 -5.38 5.79
N ILE A 103 -16.20 -4.73 4.67
CA ILE A 103 -17.23 -3.69 4.61
C ILE A 103 -18.60 -4.22 5.01
N LYS A 104 -19.00 -5.41 4.55
CA LYS A 104 -20.29 -6.01 4.95
C LYS A 104 -20.36 -6.25 6.45
N MET A 105 -19.25 -6.68 7.06
CA MET A 105 -19.14 -6.81 8.50
C MET A 105 -19.25 -5.44 9.17
N ILE A 106 -18.41 -4.46 8.80
CA ILE A 106 -18.49 -3.09 9.35
C ILE A 106 -19.91 -2.52 9.27
N LYS A 107 -20.61 -2.69 8.14
CA LYS A 107 -22.01 -2.25 7.99
C LYS A 107 -22.98 -2.92 8.96
N LYS A 108 -22.76 -4.19 9.27
CA LYS A 108 -23.61 -4.97 10.18
C LYS A 108 -23.33 -4.62 11.64
N GLN A 109 -22.06 -4.53 12.03
CA GLN A 109 -21.65 -4.38 13.44
C GLN A 109 -21.41 -2.93 13.88
N ALA A 110 -21.00 -2.04 12.98
CA ALA A 110 -20.65 -0.65 13.27
C ALA A 110 -21.45 0.31 12.38
N LYS A 111 -22.77 0.30 12.54
CA LYS A 111 -23.73 1.07 11.72
C LYS A 111 -23.49 2.59 11.71
N HIS A 112 -22.80 3.11 12.72
CA HIS A 112 -22.43 4.52 12.82
C HIS A 112 -21.30 4.91 11.85
N ILE A 113 -20.52 3.95 11.32
CA ILE A 113 -19.48 4.22 10.33
C ILE A 113 -20.13 4.47 8.96
N LYS A 114 -20.02 5.71 8.48
CA LYS A 114 -20.63 6.20 7.24
C LYS A 114 -19.70 6.12 6.04
N TRP A 115 -18.39 6.20 6.23
CA TRP A 115 -17.42 6.16 5.13
C TRP A 115 -16.04 5.71 5.58
N ILE A 116 -15.20 5.36 4.59
CA ILE A 116 -13.80 4.99 4.78
C ILE A 116 -12.92 5.85 3.88
N ILE A 117 -11.79 6.29 4.41
CA ILE A 117 -10.71 6.91 3.65
C ILE A 117 -9.53 5.96 3.52
N SER A 118 -8.79 6.06 2.43
CA SER A 118 -7.45 5.47 2.35
C SER A 118 -6.57 6.27 1.42
N PHE A 119 -5.26 6.06 1.54
CA PHE A 119 -4.26 6.73 0.74
C PHE A 119 -3.41 5.68 0.02
N SER A 120 -3.04 5.97 -1.22
CA SER A 120 -2.00 5.21 -1.91
C SER A 120 -0.78 6.11 -2.10
N ASP A 121 0.39 5.53 -1.90
CA ASP A 121 1.66 6.12 -2.27
C ASP A 121 2.07 5.51 -3.61
N GLY A 122 1.93 6.29 -4.67
CA GLY A 122 2.28 5.90 -6.04
C GLY A 122 3.70 5.35 -6.14
N THR A 123 4.59 5.76 -5.24
CA THR A 123 6.00 5.40 -5.30
C THR A 123 6.34 4.14 -4.52
N GLN A 124 5.45 3.62 -3.69
CA GLN A 124 5.70 2.39 -2.93
C GLN A 124 4.72 1.27 -3.31
N CYS A 125 3.43 1.50 -3.07
CA CYS A 125 2.38 0.51 -3.32
C CYS A 125 1.63 0.74 -4.64
N GLY A 126 1.97 1.83 -5.32
CA GLY A 126 1.42 2.20 -6.60
C GLY A 126 0.12 2.98 -6.51
N ASP A 127 -0.57 3.02 -7.63
CA ASP A 127 -1.61 4.00 -7.90
C ASP A 127 -3.03 3.54 -7.48
N GLY A 128 -3.12 2.53 -6.61
CA GLY A 128 -4.38 2.18 -5.98
C GLY A 128 -5.33 1.32 -6.82
N SER A 129 -4.82 0.29 -7.51
CA SER A 129 -5.63 -0.66 -8.30
C SER A 129 -6.79 -1.27 -7.50
N ILE A 130 -6.54 -1.66 -6.26
CA ILE A 130 -7.56 -2.24 -5.37
C ILE A 130 -8.69 -1.26 -5.06
N TYR A 131 -8.40 0.05 -4.95
CA TYR A 131 -9.41 1.07 -4.66
C TYR A 131 -10.36 1.25 -5.85
N ARG A 132 -9.81 1.21 -7.07
CA ARG A 132 -10.61 1.18 -8.31
C ARG A 132 -11.53 -0.04 -8.36
N ALA A 133 -10.99 -1.22 -8.04
CA ALA A 133 -11.75 -2.46 -8.05
C ALA A 133 -12.80 -2.55 -6.94
N SER A 134 -12.59 -1.85 -5.82
CA SER A 134 -13.43 -1.95 -4.62
C SER A 134 -14.51 -0.87 -4.52
N GLY A 135 -14.62 0.01 -5.52
CA GLY A 135 -15.66 1.05 -5.58
C GLY A 135 -15.37 2.30 -4.74
N PHE A 136 -14.09 2.63 -4.54
CA PHE A 136 -13.72 3.93 -3.99
C PHE A 136 -13.81 5.03 -5.06
N TYR A 137 -13.99 6.27 -4.61
CA TYR A 137 -13.86 7.48 -5.40
C TYR A 137 -12.47 8.09 -5.19
N LEU A 138 -11.79 8.45 -6.29
CA LEU A 138 -10.56 9.25 -6.23
C LEU A 138 -10.91 10.71 -5.98
N THR A 139 -10.33 11.34 -4.96
CA THR A 139 -10.70 12.69 -4.51
C THR A 139 -9.53 13.67 -4.37
N ALA A 140 -8.30 13.18 -4.59
CA ALA A 140 -7.12 14.02 -4.79
C ALA A 140 -5.97 13.18 -5.34
N ILE A 141 -5.16 13.83 -6.17
CA ILE A 141 -3.81 13.40 -6.54
C ILE A 141 -2.90 14.56 -6.14
N ARG A 142 -1.91 14.31 -5.28
CA ARG A 142 -0.98 15.32 -4.80
C ARG A 142 0.45 14.89 -5.08
N GLU A 143 1.24 15.79 -5.65
CA GLU A 143 2.69 15.62 -5.74
C GLU A 143 3.33 15.65 -4.35
N SER A 144 4.11 14.63 -4.05
CA SER A 144 4.94 14.52 -2.84
C SER A 144 6.37 14.90 -3.20
N LYS A 145 6.68 16.19 -3.09
CA LYS A 145 8.05 16.72 -3.27
C LYS A 145 8.83 16.49 -1.98
N ASN A 146 10.04 15.94 -2.10
CA ASN A 146 10.96 15.66 -0.98
C ASN A 146 10.55 14.49 -0.07
N ASP A 147 9.83 13.50 -0.60
CA ASP A 147 9.50 12.27 0.14
C ASP A 147 10.30 11.06 -0.33
N LEU A 148 11.08 11.18 -1.41
CA LEU A 148 11.92 10.12 -1.96
C LEU A 148 13.33 10.61 -2.19
N TRP A 149 14.29 9.81 -1.77
CA TRP A 149 15.71 10.00 -2.01
C TRP A 149 16.23 8.82 -2.81
N LYS A 150 16.70 9.06 -4.03
CA LYS A 150 17.50 8.08 -4.76
C LYS A 150 18.94 8.24 -4.32
N THR A 151 19.46 7.15 -3.78
CA THR A 151 20.78 7.13 -3.15
C THR A 151 21.88 7.26 -4.20
N PRO A 152 23.00 7.92 -3.90
CA PRO A 152 24.12 8.02 -4.84
C PRO A 152 24.94 6.74 -4.86
N LYS A 153 25.59 6.48 -6.01
CA LYS A 153 26.39 5.27 -6.25
C LYS A 153 27.51 5.05 -5.20
N HIS A 154 28.14 6.12 -4.73
CA HIS A 154 29.27 6.02 -3.79
C HIS A 154 28.87 5.51 -2.40
N LEU A 155 27.57 5.47 -2.05
CA LEU A 155 27.10 4.83 -0.83
C LEU A 155 26.97 3.29 -0.96
N GLY A 156 27.26 2.72 -2.14
CA GLY A 156 27.20 1.28 -2.37
C GLY A 156 25.78 0.70 -2.38
N TRP A 157 24.77 1.55 -2.55
CA TRP A 157 23.35 1.17 -2.50
C TRP A 157 22.68 1.06 -3.87
N ASN A 158 23.48 1.04 -4.95
CA ASN A 158 23.02 0.81 -6.32
C ASN A 158 21.83 1.69 -6.72
N GLU A 159 21.85 2.97 -6.34
CA GLU A 159 20.79 3.91 -6.69
C GLU A 159 19.39 3.50 -6.20
N GLU A 160 19.33 2.83 -5.04
CA GLU A 160 18.07 2.50 -4.37
C GLU A 160 17.25 3.77 -4.08
N VAL A 161 15.94 3.67 -4.26
CA VAL A 161 14.97 4.72 -3.94
C VAL A 161 14.40 4.51 -2.54
N ALA A 162 14.70 5.43 -1.63
CA ALA A 162 14.27 5.39 -0.24
C ALA A 162 13.18 6.43 0.03
N HIS A 163 12.01 5.98 0.53
CA HIS A 163 10.96 6.90 0.98
C HIS A 163 11.24 7.47 2.37
N ARG A 164 10.75 8.68 2.67
CA ARG A 164 10.92 9.37 3.97
C ARG A 164 10.57 8.48 5.16
N ILE A 165 9.52 7.67 5.06
CA ILE A 165 9.11 6.75 6.14
C ILE A 165 10.16 5.67 6.43
N ALA A 166 10.89 5.21 5.39
CA ALA A 166 11.98 4.25 5.53
C ALA A 166 13.25 4.92 6.07
N ILE A 167 13.55 6.15 5.63
CA ILE A 167 14.65 6.98 6.14
C ILE A 167 14.45 7.29 7.63
N GLN A 168 13.23 7.70 8.00
CA GLN A 168 12.79 7.97 9.37
C GLN A 168 12.26 6.67 10.04
N GLY A 169 12.71 5.53 9.52
CA GLY A 169 12.35 4.17 9.90
C GLY A 169 12.60 3.82 11.37
N GLY A 170 11.96 2.75 11.84
CA GLY A 170 12.35 2.10 13.10
C GLY A 170 13.57 1.20 12.92
N VAL A 171 13.97 0.49 13.97
CA VAL A 171 15.17 -0.37 14.04
C VAL A 171 15.22 -1.39 12.88
N GLY A 172 16.38 -1.57 12.25
CA GLY A 172 16.66 -2.61 11.24
C GLY A 172 16.72 -2.15 9.78
N GLY A 173 16.46 -0.86 9.50
CA GLY A 173 16.61 -0.31 8.15
C GLY A 173 18.02 0.23 7.91
N ARG A 174 18.78 -0.34 6.96
CA ARG A 174 20.17 0.09 6.64
C ARG A 174 20.31 1.60 6.43
N ILE A 175 19.35 2.22 5.75
CA ILE A 175 19.34 3.67 5.48
C ILE A 175 19.00 4.45 6.75
N ALA A 176 18.04 3.98 7.56
CA ALA A 176 17.69 4.62 8.83
C ALA A 176 18.85 4.54 9.85
N GLU A 177 19.64 3.47 9.82
CA GLU A 177 20.84 3.30 10.65
C GLU A 177 21.97 4.22 10.19
N PHE A 178 22.24 4.28 8.88
CA PHE A 178 23.18 5.24 8.31
C PHE A 178 22.85 6.68 8.72
N VAL A 179 21.58 7.08 8.59
CA VAL A 179 21.10 8.40 8.96
C VAL A 179 21.31 8.65 10.45
N LEU A 180 20.95 7.69 11.31
CA LEU A 180 21.14 7.83 12.74
C LEU A 180 22.62 7.96 13.12
N GLN A 181 23.50 7.15 12.53
CA GLN A 181 24.94 7.16 12.83
C GLN A 181 25.60 8.47 12.39
N LYS A 182 25.25 8.99 11.20
CA LYS A 182 25.86 10.22 10.65
C LYS A 182 25.33 11.49 11.31
N TYR A 183 24.04 11.54 11.68
CA TYR A 183 23.39 12.78 12.13
C TYR A 183 22.96 12.79 13.60
N GLY A 184 23.07 11.67 14.31
CA GLY A 184 22.56 11.53 15.67
C GLY A 184 21.03 11.60 15.79
N THR A 185 20.32 11.73 14.66
CA THR A 185 18.86 11.79 14.61
C THR A 185 18.35 11.15 13.32
N ARG A 186 17.15 10.55 13.40
CA ARG A 186 16.43 10.06 12.21
C ARG A 186 15.54 11.15 11.60
N ASN A 187 15.30 12.25 12.30
CA ASN A 187 14.43 13.32 11.83
C ASN A 187 15.19 14.30 10.93
N ILE A 188 15.57 13.81 9.74
CA ILE A 188 16.23 14.61 8.71
C ILE A 188 15.30 14.83 7.52
N ASN A 189 15.41 16.00 6.90
CA ASN A 189 14.73 16.28 5.64
C ASN A 189 15.57 15.78 4.45
N ILE A 190 14.90 15.37 3.38
CA ILE A 190 15.57 14.84 2.18
C ILE A 190 16.51 15.86 1.51
N PRO A 191 16.18 17.17 1.42
CA PRO A 191 17.11 18.15 0.85
C PRO A 191 18.45 18.21 1.57
N LYS A 192 18.47 18.10 2.91
CA LYS A 192 19.72 18.03 3.68
C LYS A 192 20.48 16.73 3.41
N LEU A 193 19.78 15.59 3.33
CA LEU A 193 20.43 14.33 2.95
C LEU A 193 21.11 14.41 1.58
N ILE A 194 20.44 15.01 0.60
CA ILE A 194 20.99 15.21 -0.74
C ILE A 194 22.19 16.16 -0.70
N LYS A 195 22.10 17.27 0.04
CA LYS A 195 23.22 18.21 0.18
C LYS A 195 24.47 17.55 0.77
N ASP A 196 24.29 16.74 1.80
CA ASP A 196 25.38 16.19 2.61
C ASP A 196 25.91 14.83 2.10
N ASN A 197 25.16 14.15 1.22
CA ASN A 197 25.51 12.82 0.72
C ASN A 197 25.39 12.69 -0.80
N GLY A 198 24.81 13.65 -1.53
CA GLY A 198 24.46 13.51 -2.94
C GLY A 198 23.18 12.69 -3.18
N GLY A 199 22.97 12.30 -4.45
CA GLY A 199 21.77 11.63 -4.91
C GLY A 199 20.73 12.62 -5.46
N GLU A 200 19.51 12.15 -5.68
CA GLU A 200 18.44 12.97 -6.25
C GLU A 200 17.12 12.84 -5.47
N ALA A 201 16.37 13.95 -5.42
CA ALA A 201 15.01 13.95 -4.93
C ALA A 201 14.11 13.46 -6.06
N LEU A 202 13.33 12.40 -5.80
CA LEU A 202 12.31 11.96 -6.75
C LEU A 202 10.96 12.56 -6.37
N THR A 203 10.22 12.98 -7.39
CA THR A 203 8.82 13.40 -7.21
C THR A 203 7.95 12.16 -7.17
N GLY A 204 7.20 12.02 -6.08
CA GLY A 204 6.18 11.00 -5.95
C GLY A 204 4.76 11.56 -6.04
N PHE A 205 3.79 10.66 -5.91
CA PHE A 205 2.37 11.03 -5.85
C PHE A 205 1.70 10.32 -4.69
N GLN A 206 0.89 11.07 -3.94
CA GLN A 206 -0.04 10.54 -2.97
C GLN A 206 -1.46 10.71 -3.50
N LEU A 207 -2.22 9.62 -3.49
CA LEU A 207 -3.59 9.58 -3.99
C LEU A 207 -4.54 9.34 -2.81
N ARG A 208 -5.68 10.05 -2.79
CA ARG A 208 -6.69 9.93 -1.73
C ARG A 208 -7.98 9.32 -2.27
N TYR A 209 -8.42 8.25 -1.61
CA TYR A 209 -9.61 7.49 -1.98
C TYR A 209 -10.65 7.55 -0.86
N ILE A 210 -11.92 7.73 -1.24
CA ILE A 210 -13.07 7.72 -0.33
C ILE A 210 -14.04 6.62 -0.74
N TYR A 211 -14.45 5.79 0.21
CA TYR A 211 -15.51 4.79 0.05
C TYR A 211 -16.71 5.15 0.93
N LEU A 212 -17.85 5.40 0.31
CA LEU A 212 -19.10 5.66 1.04
C LEU A 212 -19.75 4.32 1.45
N ILE A 213 -19.87 4.10 2.76
CA ILE A 213 -20.62 2.97 3.32
C ILE A 213 -22.12 3.29 3.31
N ASP A 214 -22.45 4.46 3.84
CA ASP A 214 -23.77 5.08 3.75
C ASP A 214 -23.84 5.86 2.43
N LYS A 215 -24.69 5.38 1.53
CA LYS A 215 -24.85 5.96 0.19
C LYS A 215 -25.67 7.24 0.18
N THR A 216 -26.27 7.62 1.30
CA THR A 216 -26.98 8.91 1.44
C THR A 216 -26.02 10.07 1.74
N CYS A 217 -24.79 9.77 2.18
CA CYS A 217 -23.73 10.75 2.36
C CYS A 217 -23.20 11.27 1.01
N LYS A 218 -22.65 12.49 1.01
CA LYS A 218 -22.14 13.17 -0.18
C LYS A 218 -20.68 13.56 0.01
N ILE A 219 -19.85 13.26 -0.98
CA ILE A 219 -18.48 13.79 -1.04
C ILE A 219 -18.56 15.25 -1.44
N THR A 220 -17.87 16.13 -0.72
CA THR A 220 -17.92 17.59 -0.88
C THR A 220 -16.81 18.15 -1.76
N VAL A 221 -15.80 17.33 -2.05
CA VAL A 221 -14.66 17.66 -2.91
C VAL A 221 -14.83 17.05 -4.30
N PRO A 222 -14.16 17.57 -5.34
CA PRO A 222 -14.23 17.00 -6.68
C PRO A 222 -13.85 15.51 -6.70
N ILE A 223 -14.68 14.72 -7.36
CA ILE A 223 -14.38 13.33 -7.69
C ILE A 223 -13.64 13.32 -9.01
N LEU A 224 -12.41 12.80 -9.00
CA LEU A 224 -11.56 12.73 -10.17
C LEU A 224 -11.81 11.41 -10.92
N PRO A 225 -11.90 11.42 -12.26
CA PRO A 225 -11.89 10.17 -13.02
C PRO A 225 -10.52 9.50 -12.86
N PHE A 226 -10.49 8.16 -12.87
CA PHE A 226 -9.23 7.43 -12.73
C PHE A 226 -8.24 7.69 -13.87
N SER A 227 -8.70 8.17 -15.04
CA SER A 227 -7.83 8.61 -16.13
C SER A 227 -6.88 9.74 -15.71
N LYS A 228 -7.26 10.57 -14.73
CA LYS A 228 -6.41 11.65 -14.21
C LYS A 228 -5.11 11.14 -13.59
N ILE A 229 -5.08 9.89 -13.13
CA ILE A 229 -3.84 9.27 -12.62
C ILE A 229 -2.82 9.15 -13.76
N ASP A 230 -3.25 8.71 -14.93
CA ASP A 230 -2.41 8.57 -16.11
C ASP A 230 -2.04 9.93 -16.70
N GLU A 231 -3.00 10.84 -16.83
CA GLU A 231 -2.79 12.19 -17.36
C GLU A 231 -1.77 12.98 -16.54
N MET A 232 -1.72 12.77 -15.21
CA MET A 232 -0.74 13.40 -14.32
C MET A 232 0.57 12.61 -14.18
N GLY A 233 0.69 11.45 -14.84
CA GLY A 233 1.85 10.56 -14.70
C GLY A 233 2.02 9.96 -13.30
N ALA A 234 0.92 9.87 -12.54
CA ALA A 234 0.88 9.31 -11.18
C ALA A 234 0.74 7.78 -11.15
N GLY A 235 0.63 7.13 -12.32
CA GLY A 235 0.79 5.69 -12.48
C GLY A 235 2.24 5.29 -12.20
N MET A 236 2.51 4.85 -10.97
CA MET A 236 3.86 4.50 -10.52
C MET A 236 3.84 3.20 -9.70
N TYR A 237 4.99 2.55 -9.57
CA TYR A 237 5.24 1.47 -8.61
C TYR A 237 6.74 1.43 -8.27
N LYS A 238 7.09 1.36 -6.98
CA LYS A 238 8.49 1.38 -6.50
C LYS A 238 9.35 2.50 -7.13
N GLY A 239 8.78 3.70 -7.20
CA GLY A 239 9.45 4.91 -7.73
C GLY A 239 9.58 4.96 -9.26
N LYS A 240 9.12 3.93 -9.99
CA LYS A 240 9.14 3.91 -11.46
C LYS A 240 7.77 4.27 -12.01
N LYS A 241 7.72 5.12 -13.03
CA LYS A 241 6.49 5.36 -13.80
C LYS A 241 6.12 4.09 -14.55
N ILE A 242 4.83 3.75 -14.54
CA ILE A 242 4.27 2.61 -15.25
C ILE A 242 3.04 3.10 -16.02
N SER A 243 3.06 2.87 -17.32
CA SER A 243 1.92 3.19 -18.20
C SER A 243 0.69 2.34 -17.88
N LEU A 244 -0.48 2.79 -18.33
CA LEU A 244 -1.71 2.00 -18.26
C LEU A 244 -1.56 0.64 -18.97
N GLN A 245 -0.84 0.60 -20.09
CA GLN A 245 -0.64 -0.62 -20.87
C GLN A 245 0.25 -1.62 -20.12
N GLU A 246 1.33 -1.15 -19.49
CA GLU A 246 2.18 -2.00 -18.65
C GLU A 246 1.43 -2.51 -17.41
N ARG A 247 0.57 -1.69 -16.78
CA ARG A 247 -0.31 -2.14 -15.69
C ARG A 247 -1.29 -3.22 -16.12
N LYS A 248 -1.87 -3.08 -17.33
CA LYS A 248 -2.75 -4.09 -17.93
C LYS A 248 -1.98 -5.38 -18.24
N ASN A 249 -0.79 -5.26 -18.82
CA ASN A 249 0.05 -6.41 -19.18
C ASN A 249 0.54 -7.15 -17.94
N ALA A 250 0.95 -6.46 -16.86
CA ALA A 250 1.29 -7.09 -15.59
C ALA A 250 0.09 -7.85 -14.99
N ALA A 251 -1.12 -7.29 -15.10
CA ALA A 251 -2.34 -7.98 -14.68
C ALA A 251 -2.66 -9.22 -15.55
N ILE A 252 -2.18 -9.28 -16.80
CA ILE A 252 -2.34 -10.39 -17.75
C ILE A 252 -1.23 -11.45 -17.59
N ALA A 253 0.03 -11.07 -17.38
CA ALA A 253 1.14 -12.00 -17.14
C ALA A 253 0.86 -12.88 -15.91
N HIS A 254 0.33 -12.27 -14.84
CA HIS A 254 -0.11 -12.97 -13.64
C HIS A 254 -1.27 -13.97 -13.89
N LEU A 255 -2.06 -13.80 -14.96
CA LEU A 255 -3.08 -14.79 -15.39
C LEU A 255 -2.44 -16.00 -16.09
N GLY A 256 -1.33 -15.81 -16.81
CA GLY A 256 -0.61 -16.87 -17.52
C GLY A 256 0.14 -17.81 -16.58
N GLU A 257 0.86 -17.26 -15.60
CA GLU A 257 1.64 -18.03 -14.62
C GLU A 257 0.75 -18.91 -13.73
N HIS A 258 -0.42 -18.42 -13.31
CA HIS A 258 -1.37 -19.23 -12.54
C HIS A 258 -2.04 -20.34 -13.36
N SER A 259 -2.27 -20.11 -14.65
CA SER A 259 -2.85 -21.12 -15.54
C SER A 259 -1.88 -22.29 -15.75
N ALA A 260 -0.57 -22.03 -15.72
CA ALA A 260 0.47 -23.05 -15.73
C ALA A 260 0.58 -23.78 -14.37
N SER A 261 0.52 -23.05 -13.24
CA SER A 261 0.60 -23.66 -11.90
C SER A 261 -0.60 -24.54 -11.53
N CYS A 262 -1.75 -24.39 -12.22
CA CYS A 262 -2.95 -25.18 -11.96
C CYS A 262 -2.97 -26.56 -12.65
N ARG A 263 -1.95 -26.93 -13.44
CA ARG A 263 -1.91 -28.21 -14.18
C ARG A 263 -0.96 -29.27 -13.64
N GLU A 264 -0.09 -28.96 -12.69
CA GLU A 264 0.85 -29.94 -12.14
C GLU A 264 0.61 -30.12 -10.65
N GLY A 265 0.00 -31.26 -10.32
CA GLY A 265 -0.10 -31.74 -8.96
C GLY A 265 1.27 -32.22 -8.46
N ALA A 266 1.49 -31.98 -7.16
CA ALA A 266 2.46 -32.63 -6.29
C ALA A 266 3.97 -32.55 -6.64
N PHE A 267 4.69 -32.10 -5.61
CA PHE A 267 6.11 -32.33 -5.30
C PHE A 267 7.17 -31.28 -5.65
N ASP A 268 7.97 -31.04 -4.61
CA ASP A 268 9.22 -30.33 -4.40
C ASP A 268 9.38 -28.81 -4.58
N ALA A 269 9.90 -28.23 -3.50
CA ALA A 269 10.26 -26.83 -3.35
C ALA A 269 11.45 -26.48 -4.25
N THR A 270 11.24 -25.58 -5.20
CA THR A 270 12.33 -25.02 -6.00
C THR A 270 12.89 -23.76 -5.33
N VAL A 271 14.17 -23.85 -4.98
CA VAL A 271 15.02 -22.83 -4.33
C VAL A 271 15.29 -21.65 -5.30
N PRO A 272 15.55 -20.41 -4.82
CA PRO A 272 15.69 -19.23 -5.68
C PRO A 272 16.85 -19.31 -6.68
N LEU A 273 16.61 -18.83 -7.90
CA LEU A 273 17.61 -18.56 -8.93
C LEU A 273 18.67 -17.57 -8.40
N LYS A 274 19.87 -18.08 -8.12
CA LYS A 274 21.09 -17.27 -8.03
C LYS A 274 21.39 -16.71 -9.42
N LEU A 275 21.49 -15.38 -9.55
CA LEU A 275 22.16 -14.79 -10.71
C LEU A 275 23.61 -15.28 -10.73
N GLN A 276 23.96 -16.01 -11.78
CA GLN A 276 25.32 -16.41 -12.08
C GLN A 276 26.19 -15.16 -12.25
N ARG A 277 27.26 -15.07 -11.46
CA ARG A 277 28.42 -14.25 -11.83
C ARG A 277 29.04 -14.93 -13.04
N THR A 278 29.04 -14.24 -14.18
CA THR A 278 29.86 -14.60 -15.33
C THR A 278 31.32 -14.35 -14.95
N ASN A 279 32.04 -15.41 -14.61
CA ASN A 279 33.48 -15.44 -14.76
C ASN A 279 33.75 -15.76 -16.23
N ASN A 280 34.33 -14.81 -16.97
CA ASN A 280 35.20 -15.14 -18.09
C ASN A 280 36.62 -14.85 -17.60
N ASP A 281 37.36 -15.92 -17.31
CA ASP A 281 38.64 -16.33 -17.95
C ASP A 281 39.54 -15.19 -18.48
N ALA A 282 40.87 -15.22 -18.39
CA ALA A 282 41.86 -16.14 -17.84
C ALA A 282 43.24 -15.45 -18.03
N GLU A 283 44.26 -15.95 -17.32
CA GLU A 283 45.67 -16.04 -17.73
C GLU A 283 46.43 -14.78 -18.20
N ALA A 284 47.18 -14.17 -17.27
CA ALA A 284 48.66 -13.99 -17.31
C ALA A 284 49.14 -13.42 -15.97
#